data_AF-V7AI59-F1
#
_entry.id   AF-V7AI59-F1
#
_cell.length_a   1.000
_cell.length_b   1.000
_cell.length_c   1.000
_cell.angle_alpha   90.00
_cell.angle_beta   90.00
_cell.angle_gamma   90.00
#
_symmetry.space_group_name_H-M   'P 1'
#
loop_
_entity.id
_entity.type
_entity.pdbx_description
1 polymer ?
#
loop_
_entity_poly.entity_id
_entity_poly.type
_entity_poly.pdbx_seq_one_letter_code
_entity_poly.pdbx_strand_id
1 'polypeptide(L)'
;MVENLPFDEGAYINRSPLFCGLNYQFWKVRIKIFVESINRGIWDAITNGPFVPKLEKDDVFIEKPWSQWTKIENKKDQYDCISNNIITSALNSYEFSKVTHEDTIDVKRERKHALIQEYEMFKILKGETILDVQKRFTHIVNHLISLGKIFEREELNIKILKCLDKS
;
A
#
# COMPACT_ATOMS: atom_id res chain seq x y z
N MET A 1 -23.50 -7.63 16.11
CA MET A 1 -22.35 -6.77 15.80
C MET A 1 -22.62 -6.19 14.42
N VAL A 2 -22.88 -4.88 14.35
CA VAL A 2 -23.16 -4.20 13.08
C VAL A 2 -21.83 -4.08 12.35
N GLU A 3 -21.72 -4.69 11.18
CA GLU A 3 -20.66 -4.38 10.23
C GLU A 3 -20.86 -2.92 9.80
N ASN A 4 -20.14 -2.00 10.44
CA ASN A 4 -20.10 -0.62 9.99
C ASN A 4 -19.46 -0.62 8.60
N LEU A 5 -20.28 -0.56 7.56
CA LEU A 5 -19.82 -0.21 6.22
C LEU A 5 -19.17 1.17 6.34
N PRO A 6 -17.93 1.37 5.86
CA PRO A 6 -17.17 2.60 6.09
C PRO A 6 -17.79 3.87 5.45
N PHE A 7 -18.98 3.78 4.86
CA PHE A 7 -19.61 4.84 4.07
C PHE A 7 -21.13 4.98 4.30
N ASP A 8 -21.66 4.58 5.47
CA ASP A 8 -23.10 4.68 5.80
C ASP A 8 -23.64 6.13 5.90
N GLU A 9 -22.78 7.15 5.94
CA GLU A 9 -23.18 8.57 5.87
C GLU A 9 -22.50 9.30 4.70
N GLY A 10 -23.20 10.32 4.18
CA GLY A 10 -22.79 11.12 3.02
C GLY A 10 -21.34 11.57 3.07
N ALA A 11 -20.52 11.04 2.17
CA ALA A 11 -19.09 11.31 2.15
C ALA A 11 -18.76 12.76 1.74
N TYR A 12 -17.77 13.35 2.42
CA TYR A 12 -17.28 14.70 2.18
C TYR A 12 -16.91 14.95 0.71
N ILE A 13 -17.50 15.99 0.10
CA ILE A 13 -17.27 16.34 -1.31
C ILE A 13 -15.93 17.06 -1.55
N ASN A 14 -15.40 17.73 -0.52
CA ASN A 14 -14.19 18.56 -0.61
C ASN A 14 -12.93 17.84 -0.13
N ARG A 15 -13.04 16.57 0.30
CA ARG A 15 -11.92 15.79 0.79
C ARG A 15 -11.79 14.52 -0.03
N SER A 16 -10.55 14.19 -0.38
CA SER A 16 -10.24 12.93 -1.06
C SER A 16 -10.77 11.75 -0.24
N PRO A 17 -11.46 10.77 -0.86
CA PRO A 17 -11.96 9.60 -0.15
C PRO A 17 -10.80 8.77 0.40
N LEU A 18 -10.84 8.45 1.69
CA LEU A 18 -9.80 7.66 2.34
C LEU A 18 -9.90 6.18 1.90
N PHE A 19 -8.76 5.60 1.54
CA PHE A 19 -8.57 4.18 1.28
C PHE A 19 -7.94 3.50 2.49
N CYS A 20 -8.58 2.44 2.96
CA CYS A 20 -8.11 1.64 4.09
C CYS A 20 -7.83 0.17 3.72
N GLY A 21 -7.71 -0.14 2.43
CA GLY A 21 -7.52 -1.51 1.94
C GLY A 21 -8.84 -2.27 1.64
N LEU A 22 -10.00 -1.71 2.00
CA LEU A 22 -11.31 -2.34 1.78
C LEU A 22 -12.10 -1.66 0.65
N ASN A 23 -13.00 -2.41 0.01
CA ASN A 23 -13.94 -1.92 -1.01
C ASN A 23 -13.28 -1.11 -2.14
N TYR A 24 -12.14 -1.59 -2.66
CA TYR A 24 -11.36 -0.90 -3.69
C TYR A 24 -12.18 -0.46 -4.91
N GLN A 25 -13.13 -1.26 -5.38
CA GLN A 25 -13.97 -0.89 -6.53
C GLN A 25 -14.80 0.37 -6.25
N PHE A 26 -15.40 0.45 -5.05
CA PHE A 26 -16.14 1.64 -4.64
C PHE A 26 -15.20 2.85 -4.47
N TRP A 27 -14.08 2.66 -3.76
CA TRP A 27 -13.09 3.72 -3.58
C TRP A 27 -12.57 4.25 -4.93
N LYS A 28 -12.27 3.37 -5.88
CA LYS A 28 -11.79 3.71 -7.23
C LYS A 28 -12.79 4.59 -7.99
N VAL A 29 -14.09 4.29 -7.91
CA VAL A 29 -15.12 5.14 -8.52
C VAL A 29 -15.19 6.50 -7.82
N ARG A 30 -15.14 6.52 -6.48
CA ARG A 30 -15.19 7.75 -5.69
C ARG A 30 -13.99 8.67 -5.94
N ILE A 31 -12.77 8.14 -5.96
CA ILE A 31 -11.55 8.93 -6.19
C ILE A 31 -11.53 9.49 -7.61
N LYS A 32 -12.01 8.73 -8.60
CA LYS A 32 -12.17 9.21 -9.97
C LYS A 32 -13.09 10.43 -10.05
N ILE A 33 -14.31 10.31 -9.50
CA ILE A 33 -15.29 11.40 -9.50
C ILE A 33 -14.72 12.65 -8.81
N PHE A 34 -14.06 12.47 -7.66
CA PHE A 34 -13.43 13.56 -6.91
C PHE A 34 -12.35 14.26 -7.75
N VAL A 35 -11.41 13.52 -8.32
CA VAL A 35 -10.30 14.12 -9.11
C VAL A 35 -10.82 14.79 -10.39
N GLU A 36 -11.75 14.14 -11.10
CA GLU A 36 -12.35 14.72 -12.32
C GLU A 36 -13.13 16.01 -12.02
N SER A 37 -13.70 16.15 -10.82
CA SER A 37 -14.35 17.40 -10.39
C SER A 37 -13.37 18.56 -10.14
N ILE A 38 -12.12 18.25 -9.81
CA ILE A 38 -11.05 19.26 -9.65
C ILE A 38 -10.50 19.63 -11.02
N ASN A 39 -9.99 18.65 -11.76
CA ASN A 39 -9.46 18.84 -13.11
C ASN A 39 -9.21 17.48 -13.78
N ARG A 40 -9.74 17.30 -15.00
CA ARG A 40 -9.53 16.07 -15.78
C ARG A 40 -8.05 15.80 -16.12
N GLY A 41 -7.22 16.84 -16.22
CA GLY A 41 -5.78 16.68 -16.45
C GLY A 41 -5.05 16.00 -15.29
N ILE A 42 -5.58 16.12 -14.05
CA ILE A 42 -5.03 15.40 -12.89
C ILE A 42 -5.42 13.92 -12.97
N TRP A 43 -6.64 13.59 -13.40
CA TRP A 43 -7.05 12.21 -13.60
C TRP A 43 -6.23 11.54 -14.72
N ASP A 44 -5.96 12.27 -15.81
CA ASP A 44 -5.11 11.81 -16.91
C ASP A 44 -3.70 11.42 -16.43
N ALA A 45 -3.09 12.27 -15.58
CA ALA A 45 -1.80 11.98 -14.92
C ALA A 45 -1.84 10.69 -14.07
N ILE A 46 -2.92 10.45 -13.31
CA ILE A 46 -3.08 9.22 -12.52
C ILE A 46 -3.14 7.98 -13.42
N THR A 47 -3.85 8.07 -14.56
CA THR A 47 -4.07 6.91 -15.43
C THR A 47 -2.90 6.60 -16.35
N ASN A 48 -2.17 7.62 -16.81
CA ASN A 48 -1.10 7.47 -17.79
C ASN A 48 0.29 7.48 -17.15
N GLY A 49 0.38 7.84 -15.87
CA GLY A 49 1.65 8.00 -15.16
C GLY A 49 2.29 9.38 -15.39
N PRO A 50 3.43 9.62 -14.75
CA PRO A 50 4.09 10.92 -14.76
C PRO A 50 4.50 11.31 -16.18
N PHE A 51 4.26 12.57 -16.53
CA PHE A 51 4.65 13.14 -17.79
C PHE A 51 6.15 13.46 -17.81
N VAL A 52 6.87 12.84 -18.74
CA VAL A 52 8.30 13.11 -18.97
C VAL A 52 8.47 13.77 -20.34
N PRO A 53 8.77 15.08 -20.40
CA PRO A 53 9.08 15.78 -21.64
C PRO A 53 10.31 15.17 -22.35
N LYS A 54 10.19 14.92 -23.64
CA LYS A 54 11.27 14.37 -24.47
C LYS A 54 11.56 15.28 -25.65
N LEU A 55 12.84 15.38 -26.00
CA LEU A 55 13.35 15.99 -27.22
C LEU A 55 13.66 14.87 -28.22
N GLU A 56 13.33 15.11 -29.47
CA GLU A 56 13.75 14.28 -30.58
C GLU A 56 15.04 14.89 -31.17
N LYS A 57 16.12 14.11 -31.16
CA LYS A 57 17.39 14.49 -31.76
C LYS A 57 17.97 13.28 -32.47
N ASP A 58 18.18 13.38 -33.78
CA ASP A 58 18.78 12.33 -34.60
C ASP A 58 18.06 10.96 -34.44
N ASP A 59 16.72 10.95 -34.50
CA ASP A 59 15.84 9.80 -34.25
C ASP A 59 15.93 9.17 -32.85
N VAL A 60 16.59 9.84 -31.90
CA VAL A 60 16.68 9.43 -30.49
C VAL A 60 15.86 10.37 -29.60
N PHE A 61 15.02 9.79 -28.74
CA PHE A 61 14.28 10.53 -27.73
C PHE A 61 15.11 10.68 -26.45
N ILE A 62 15.51 11.90 -26.12
CA ILE A 62 16.26 12.23 -24.90
C ILE A 62 15.34 13.02 -23.97
N GLU A 63 15.43 12.79 -22.66
CA GLU A 63 14.71 13.60 -21.69
C GLU A 63 15.11 15.06 -21.78
N LYS A 64 14.09 15.92 -21.81
CA LYS A 64 14.29 17.36 -21.98
C LYS A 64 14.69 17.99 -20.64
N PRO A 65 15.78 18.78 -20.57
CA PRO A 65 16.13 19.50 -19.36
C PRO A 65 15.01 20.45 -18.92
N TRP A 66 14.75 20.53 -17.61
CA TRP A 66 13.69 21.37 -17.03
C TRP A 66 13.71 22.83 -17.50
N SER A 67 14.91 23.39 -17.70
CA SER A 67 15.10 24.76 -18.19
C SER A 67 14.50 25.04 -19.58
N GLN A 68 14.25 23.99 -20.38
CA GLN A 68 13.70 24.10 -21.73
C GLN A 68 12.20 23.81 -21.78
N TRP A 69 11.57 23.50 -20.65
CA TRP A 69 10.17 23.10 -20.61
C TRP A 69 9.25 24.25 -21.00
N THR A 70 8.27 23.92 -21.83
CA THR A 70 7.19 24.81 -22.24
C THR A 70 6.18 24.98 -21.11
N LYS A 71 5.34 26.00 -21.21
CA LYS A 71 4.23 26.22 -20.25
C LYS A 71 3.27 25.02 -20.18
N ILE A 72 3.06 24.32 -21.30
CA ILE A 72 2.19 23.14 -21.36
C ILE A 72 2.84 21.97 -20.62
N GLU A 73 4.14 21.76 -20.83
CA GLU A 73 4.90 20.70 -20.15
C GLU A 73 4.93 20.92 -18.63
N ASN A 74 5.23 22.15 -18.19
CA ASN A 74 5.17 22.53 -16.78
C ASN A 74 3.77 22.33 -16.17
N LYS A 75 2.71 22.57 -16.94
CA LYS A 75 1.34 22.37 -16.47
C LYS A 75 1.00 20.89 -16.28
N LYS A 76 1.56 20.01 -17.12
CA LYS A 76 1.39 18.55 -16.97
C LYS A 76 2.15 18.02 -15.75
N ASP A 77 3.39 18.45 -15.56
CA ASP A 77 4.15 18.13 -14.34
C ASP A 77 3.47 18.62 -13.06
N GLN A 78 2.84 19.80 -13.11
CA GLN A 78 2.01 20.27 -12.00
C GLN A 78 0.84 19.31 -11.72
N TYR A 79 0.19 18.76 -12.76
CA TYR A 79 -0.85 17.75 -12.57
C TYR A 79 -0.30 16.47 -11.96
N ASP A 80 0.90 16.03 -12.34
CA ASP A 80 1.57 14.89 -11.73
C ASP A 80 1.80 15.13 -10.24
N CYS A 81 2.34 16.30 -9.87
CA CYS A 81 2.56 16.69 -8.48
C CYS A 81 1.25 16.73 -7.67
N ILE A 82 0.19 17.32 -8.22
CA ILE A 82 -1.13 17.38 -7.57
C ILE A 82 -1.73 15.97 -7.44
N SER A 83 -1.61 15.16 -8.48
CA SER A 83 -2.13 13.79 -8.48
C SER A 83 -1.47 12.95 -7.40
N ASN A 84 -0.14 13.01 -7.28
CA ASN A 84 0.62 12.33 -6.23
C ASN A 84 0.13 12.76 -4.85
N ASN A 85 0.04 14.07 -4.59
CA ASN A 85 -0.44 14.58 -3.31
C ASN A 85 -1.86 14.10 -2.96
N ILE A 86 -2.80 14.14 -3.94
CA ILE A 86 -4.17 13.67 -3.73
C ILE A 86 -4.20 12.18 -3.41
N ILE A 87 -3.49 11.36 -4.18
CA ILE A 87 -3.47 9.91 -4.00
C ILE A 87 -2.79 9.55 -2.68
N THR A 88 -1.61 10.08 -2.37
CA THR A 88 -0.92 9.77 -1.11
C THR A 88 -1.73 10.20 0.11
N SER A 89 -2.39 11.35 0.04
CA SER A 89 -3.27 11.85 1.12
C SER A 89 -4.59 11.07 1.22
N ALA A 90 -4.96 10.34 0.17
CA ALA A 90 -6.12 9.46 0.15
C ALA A 90 -5.83 8.10 0.79
N LEU A 91 -4.58 7.76 1.10
CA LEU A 91 -4.22 6.50 1.73
C LEU A 91 -4.20 6.67 3.25
N ASN A 92 -4.68 5.66 3.98
CA ASN A 92 -4.40 5.60 5.41
C ASN A 92 -2.89 5.29 5.64
N SER A 93 -2.43 5.42 6.88
CA SER A 93 -1.01 5.23 7.22
C SER A 93 -0.45 3.87 6.79
N TYR A 94 -1.27 2.82 6.88
CA TYR A 94 -0.88 1.47 6.47
C TYR A 94 -0.71 1.40 4.94
N GLU A 95 -1.74 1.73 4.17
CA GLU A 95 -1.71 1.67 2.70
C GLU A 95 -0.69 2.65 2.09
N PHE A 96 -0.47 3.82 2.71
CA PHE A 96 0.60 4.73 2.30
C PHE A 96 1.97 4.07 2.42
N SER A 97 2.26 3.44 3.57
CA SER A 97 3.51 2.71 3.79
C SER A 97 3.71 1.57 2.79
N LYS A 98 2.61 0.92 2.36
CA LYS A 98 2.67 -0.05 1.28
C LYS A 98 3.18 0.58 -0.01
N VAL A 99 2.55 1.66 -0.47
CA VAL A 99 2.92 2.29 -1.75
C VAL A 99 4.30 2.95 -1.73
N THR A 100 4.73 3.54 -0.61
CA THR A 100 6.00 4.28 -0.54
C THR A 100 7.19 3.43 -0.13
N HIS A 101 6.95 2.31 0.56
CA HIS A 101 8.00 1.54 1.19
C HIS A 101 7.93 0.03 0.94
N GLU A 102 6.83 -0.54 0.43
CA GLU A 102 6.82 -1.98 0.13
C GLU A 102 7.77 -2.36 -1.00
N ASP A 103 8.42 -1.44 -1.73
CA ASP A 103 9.45 -1.80 -2.73
C ASP A 103 10.87 -1.33 -2.42
N THR A 104 11.11 -0.67 -1.29
CA THR A 104 12.50 -0.47 -0.83
C THR A 104 13.00 -1.74 -0.13
N ILE A 105 14.14 -2.24 -0.58
CA ILE A 105 14.81 -3.45 -0.05
C ILE A 105 14.94 -3.36 1.48
N ASP A 106 15.22 -2.16 2.00
CA ASP A 106 15.41 -1.91 3.43
C ASP A 106 14.12 -2.12 4.25
N VAL A 107 12.96 -1.68 3.76
CA VAL A 107 11.70 -1.85 4.50
C VAL A 107 11.17 -3.27 4.39
N LYS A 108 11.36 -3.95 3.24
CA LYS A 108 11.14 -5.41 3.16
C LYS A 108 12.01 -6.15 4.19
N ARG A 109 13.28 -5.76 4.34
CA ARG A 109 14.24 -6.36 5.28
C ARG A 109 13.84 -6.11 6.73
N GLU A 110 13.50 -4.88 7.09
CA GLU A 110 13.08 -4.52 8.45
C GLU A 110 11.77 -5.22 8.84
N ARG A 111 10.77 -5.22 7.95
CA ARG A 111 9.50 -5.93 8.19
C ARG A 111 9.72 -7.43 8.33
N LYS A 112 10.57 -8.03 7.50
CA LYS A 112 10.96 -9.44 7.62
C LYS A 112 11.66 -9.70 8.96
N HIS A 113 12.54 -8.81 9.40
CA HIS A 113 13.20 -8.91 10.71
C HIS A 113 12.20 -8.85 11.87
N ALA A 114 11.29 -7.88 11.87
CA ALA A 114 10.27 -7.74 12.91
C ALA A 114 9.36 -8.97 12.99
N LEU A 115 8.88 -9.47 11.84
CA LEU A 115 8.05 -10.68 11.78
C LEU A 115 8.81 -11.94 12.19
N ILE A 116 10.10 -12.06 11.85
CA ILE A 116 10.94 -13.17 12.34
C ILE A 116 11.05 -13.08 13.86
N GLN A 117 11.28 -11.89 14.42
CA GLN A 117 11.36 -11.72 15.86
C GLN A 117 10.04 -12.08 16.56
N GLU A 118 8.91 -11.65 16.00
CA GLU A 118 7.57 -12.01 16.51
C GLU A 118 7.32 -13.51 16.43
N TYR A 119 7.67 -14.14 15.31
CA TYR A 119 7.63 -15.60 15.15
C TYR A 119 8.51 -16.31 16.17
N GLU A 120 9.73 -15.81 16.40
CA GLU A 120 10.67 -16.45 17.34
C GLU A 120 10.19 -16.38 18.79
N MET A 121 9.66 -15.21 19.17
CA MET A 121 9.13 -14.94 20.51
C MET A 121 7.68 -15.39 20.70
N PHE A 122 7.07 -16.00 19.68
CA PHE A 122 5.67 -16.40 19.71
C PHE A 122 5.39 -17.32 20.91
N LYS A 123 4.33 -17.00 21.65
CA LYS A 123 3.88 -17.75 22.81
C LYS A 123 2.36 -17.61 22.94
N ILE A 124 1.75 -18.62 23.55
CA ILE A 124 0.35 -18.54 23.95
C ILE A 124 0.17 -17.41 24.98
N LEU A 125 -0.88 -16.60 24.80
CA LEU A 125 -1.24 -15.56 25.75
C LEU A 125 -2.29 -16.08 26.74
N LYS A 126 -2.34 -15.47 27.93
CA LYS A 126 -3.28 -15.87 28.97
C LYS A 126 -4.72 -15.61 28.51
N GLY A 127 -5.54 -16.66 28.48
CA GLY A 127 -6.94 -16.58 28.09
C GLY A 127 -7.20 -16.73 26.59
N GLU A 128 -6.19 -17.03 25.77
CA GLU A 128 -6.41 -17.37 24.36
C GLU A 128 -6.99 -18.77 24.19
N THR A 129 -7.90 -18.92 23.24
CA THR A 129 -8.31 -20.25 22.77
C THR A 129 -7.29 -20.80 21.78
N ILE A 130 -7.27 -22.12 21.57
CA ILE A 130 -6.40 -22.76 20.57
C ILE A 130 -6.65 -22.17 19.17
N LEU A 131 -7.91 -21.83 18.85
CA LEU A 131 -8.25 -21.22 17.57
C LEU A 131 -7.63 -19.83 17.41
N ASP A 132 -7.58 -19.04 18.49
CA ASP A 132 -6.96 -17.70 18.46
C ASP A 132 -5.45 -17.82 18.26
N VAL A 133 -4.80 -18.76 18.96
CA VAL A 133 -3.38 -19.07 18.78
C VAL A 133 -3.09 -19.47 17.34
N GLN A 134 -3.89 -20.40 16.78
CA GLN A 134 -3.72 -20.86 15.41
C GLN A 134 -3.89 -19.73 14.40
N LYS A 135 -4.86 -18.84 14.59
CA LYS A 135 -5.06 -17.66 13.72
C LYS A 135 -3.85 -16.74 13.73
N ARG A 136 -3.35 -16.37 14.92
CA ARG A 136 -2.17 -15.48 15.04
C ARG A 136 -0.93 -16.13 14.43
N PHE A 137 -0.70 -17.41 14.72
CA PHE A 137 0.45 -18.14 14.18
C PHE A 137 0.41 -18.20 12.65
N THR A 138 -0.75 -18.56 12.09
CA THR A 138 -0.95 -18.65 10.63
C THR A 138 -0.78 -17.27 9.98
N HIS A 139 -1.24 -16.20 10.61
CA HIS A 139 -1.08 -14.84 10.13
C HIS A 139 0.41 -14.46 9.98
N ILE A 140 1.22 -14.71 11.01
CA ILE A 140 2.67 -14.43 11.00
C ILE A 140 3.37 -15.28 9.92
N VAL A 141 3.06 -16.58 9.84
CA VAL A 141 3.67 -17.49 8.86
C VAL A 141 3.34 -17.07 7.43
N ASN A 142 2.07 -16.77 7.13
CA ASN A 142 1.66 -16.35 5.79
C ASN A 142 2.36 -15.05 5.37
N HIS A 143 2.51 -14.09 6.29
CA HIS A 143 3.26 -12.87 6.01
C HIS A 143 4.75 -13.14 5.74
N LEU A 144 5.38 -14.00 6.52
CA LEU A 144 6.77 -14.40 6.28
C LEU A 144 6.95 -15.14 4.94
N ILE A 145 6.00 -15.98 4.56
CA ILE A 145 5.98 -16.65 3.24
C ILE A 145 5.86 -15.62 2.11
N SER A 146 4.98 -14.63 2.25
CA SER A 146 4.84 -13.56 1.24
C SER A 146 6.11 -12.71 1.09
N LEU A 147 6.96 -12.67 2.12
CA LEU A 147 8.30 -12.02 2.12
C LEU A 147 9.44 -12.99 1.73
N GLY A 148 9.10 -14.12 1.10
CA GLY A 148 10.05 -15.07 0.55
C GLY A 148 10.77 -15.93 1.60
N LYS A 149 10.20 -16.11 2.80
CA LYS A 149 10.69 -17.14 3.74
C LYS A 149 10.03 -18.48 3.40
N ILE A 150 10.82 -19.54 3.33
CA ILE A 150 10.34 -20.90 3.08
C ILE A 150 10.30 -21.60 4.43
N PHE A 151 9.20 -22.31 4.71
CA PHE A 151 9.03 -23.12 5.90
C PHE A 151 8.72 -24.54 5.51
N GLU A 152 9.34 -25.49 6.20
CA GLU A 152 8.92 -26.88 6.12
C GLU A 152 7.74 -27.14 7.07
N ARG A 153 6.84 -28.05 6.68
CA ARG A 153 5.68 -28.38 7.52
C ARG A 153 6.10 -28.87 8.91
N GLU A 154 7.17 -29.66 8.96
CA GLU A 154 7.74 -30.20 10.20
C GLU A 154 8.24 -29.07 11.13
N GLU A 155 8.93 -28.08 10.56
CA GLU A 155 9.42 -26.90 11.31
C GLU A 155 8.27 -26.12 11.95
N LEU A 156 7.20 -25.86 11.19
CA LEU A 156 6.02 -25.16 11.70
C LEU A 156 5.33 -25.94 12.82
N ASN A 157 5.20 -27.26 12.67
CA ASN A 157 4.62 -28.14 13.67
C ASN A 157 5.43 -28.11 14.98
N ILE A 158 6.75 -28.27 14.87
CA ILE A 158 7.65 -28.22 16.03
C ILE A 158 7.58 -26.84 16.69
N LYS A 159 7.53 -25.76 15.90
CA LYS A 159 7.44 -24.40 16.46
C LYS A 159 6.17 -24.21 17.27
N ILE A 160 5.01 -24.55 16.71
CA ILE A 160 3.74 -24.31 17.41
C ILE A 160 3.61 -25.19 18.66
N LEU A 161 4.08 -26.43 18.62
CA LEU A 161 4.10 -27.33 19.80
C LEU A 161 4.98 -26.76 20.93
N LYS A 162 6.19 -26.29 20.62
CA LYS A 162 7.09 -25.66 21.61
C LYS A 162 6.49 -24.40 22.26
N CYS A 163 5.57 -23.72 21.58
CA CYS A 163 4.87 -22.55 22.11
C CYS A 163 3.69 -22.90 23.02
N LEU A 164 3.19 -24.15 22.95
CA LEU A 164 2.12 -24.70 23.78
C LEU A 164 2.67 -25.37 25.05
N ASP A 165 3.86 -25.99 24.99
CA ASP A 165 4.45 -26.81 26.07
C ASP A 165 5.06 -26.04 27.28
N LYS A 166 4.60 -24.81 27.57
CA LYS A 166 5.12 -24.00 28.70
C LYS A 166 4.08 -23.63 29.76
N SER A 167 2.96 -24.33 29.82
CA SER A 167 2.00 -24.24 30.93
C SER A 167 2.36 -25.16 32.08
#